data_AF-A0A3A5ATJ8-F1
#
_entry.id   AF-A0A3A5ATJ8-F1
#
_cell.length_a   1.000
_cell.length_b   1.000
_cell.length_c   1.000
_cell.angle_alpha   90.00
_cell.angle_beta   90.00
_cell.angle_gamma   90.00
#
_symmetry.space_group_name_H-M   'P 1'
#
loop_
_entity.id
_entity.type
_entity.pdbx_description
1 polymer ?
#
loop_
_entity_poly.entity_id
_entity_poly.type
_entity_poly.pdbx_seq_one_letter_code
_entity_poly.pdbx_strand_id
1 'polypeptide(L)'
;MGKPPYRDLSGYLRQLFGERVQKITLDAGLTCPNRDGRVGQGGCLYCNARGSGTGAWSRGLAIGEQIREGQARLGPRYGARKFI
;
A
#
# COMPACT_ATOMS: atom_id res chain seq x y z
N MET A 1 -17.37 22.81 -7.94
CA MET A 1 -16.09 22.46 -7.28
C MET A 1 -14.97 22.80 -8.24
N GLY A 2 -14.06 23.68 -7.85
CA GLY A 2 -12.93 24.11 -8.68
C GLY A 2 -11.83 23.04 -8.75
N LYS A 3 -10.97 23.15 -9.75
CA LYS A 3 -9.78 22.28 -9.90
C LYS A 3 -8.87 22.47 -8.68
N PRO A 4 -8.41 21.39 -8.02
CA PRO A 4 -7.46 21.52 -6.92
C PRO A 4 -6.16 22.18 -7.40
N PRO A 5 -5.46 22.93 -6.52
CA PRO A 5 -4.24 23.66 -6.88
C PRO A 5 -3.02 22.75 -7.14
N TYR A 6 -3.19 21.43 -7.03
CA TYR A 6 -2.16 20.42 -7.26
C TYR A 6 -2.71 19.28 -8.12
N ARG A 7 -1.80 18.57 -8.78
CA ARG A 7 -2.10 17.35 -9.54
C ARG A 7 -2.00 16.15 -8.62
N ASP A 8 -3.14 15.63 -8.17
CA ASP A 8 -3.14 14.40 -7.38
C ASP A 8 -2.81 13.18 -8.24
N LEU A 9 -2.29 12.14 -7.59
CA LEU A 9 -1.84 10.91 -8.25
C LEU A 9 -2.99 10.18 -8.97
N SER A 10 -4.20 10.18 -8.41
CA SER A 10 -5.35 9.50 -9.01
C SER A 10 -5.76 10.16 -10.33
N GLY A 11 -5.83 11.49 -10.34
CA GLY A 11 -6.09 12.29 -11.53
C GLY A 11 -4.99 12.14 -12.57
N TYR A 12 -3.72 12.17 -12.16
CA TYR A 12 -2.57 11.89 -13.04
C TYR A 12 -2.70 10.52 -13.72
N LEU A 13 -2.93 9.46 -12.95
CA LEU A 13 -3.01 8.09 -13.46
C LEU A 13 -4.25 7.88 -14.34
N ARG A 14 -5.39 8.48 -14.00
CA ARG A 14 -6.59 8.45 -14.84
C ARG A 14 -6.36 9.11 -16.20
N GLN A 15 -5.65 10.24 -16.23
CA GLN A 15 -5.30 10.90 -17.48
C GLN A 15 -4.34 10.04 -18.33
N LEU A 16 -3.39 9.35 -17.70
CA LEU A 16 -2.41 8.52 -18.41
C LEU A 16 -3.01 7.19 -18.92
N PHE A 17 -3.87 6.55 -18.13
CA PHE A 17 -4.34 5.18 -18.40
C PHE A 17 -5.81 5.08 -18.84
N GLY A 18 -6.53 6.21 -18.88
CA GLY A 18 -7.95 6.28 -19.27
C GLY A 18 -8.93 5.70 -18.23
N GLU A 19 -8.44 5.21 -17.09
CA GLU A 19 -9.27 4.56 -16.07
C GLU A 19 -8.65 4.67 -14.68
N ARG A 20 -9.37 4.20 -13.65
CA ARG A 20 -8.83 4.18 -12.30
C ARG A 20 -7.69 3.16 -12.17
N VAL A 21 -6.54 3.63 -11.70
CA VAL A 21 -5.43 2.78 -11.24
C VAL A 21 -5.44 2.79 -9.71
N GLN A 22 -5.45 1.61 -9.08
CA GLN A 22 -5.60 1.47 -7.63
C GLN A 22 -4.35 0.87 -6.99
N LYS A 23 -3.84 1.54 -5.95
CA LYS A 23 -2.69 1.06 -5.17
C LYS A 23 -3.05 -0.19 -4.37
N ILE A 24 -2.17 -1.19 -4.39
CA ILE A 24 -2.20 -2.38 -3.54
C ILE A 24 -1.06 -2.26 -2.52
N THR A 25 -1.39 -2.33 -1.24
CA THR A 25 -0.38 -2.38 -0.18
C THR A 25 0.20 -3.78 -0.08
N LEU A 26 1.53 -3.88 -0.14
CA LEU A 26 2.27 -5.12 0.00
C LEU A 26 3.12 -5.10 1.27
N ASP A 27 3.27 -6.26 1.88
CA ASP A 27 4.09 -6.51 3.05
C ASP A 27 5.18 -7.52 2.68
N ALA A 28 6.40 -7.02 2.52
CA ALA A 28 7.55 -7.80 2.07
C ALA A 28 8.40 -8.35 3.22
N GLY A 29 7.89 -8.33 4.46
CA GLY A 29 8.62 -8.86 5.62
C GLY A 29 9.84 -8.02 6.02
N LEU A 30 9.90 -6.78 5.56
CA LEU A 30 10.98 -5.87 5.91
C LEU A 30 10.83 -5.45 7.38
N THR A 31 11.98 -5.36 8.06
CA THR A 31 12.05 -4.80 9.41
C THR A 31 12.66 -3.40 9.38
N CYS A 32 12.49 -2.66 10.48
CA CYS A 32 13.04 -1.32 10.67
C CYS A 32 14.12 -1.38 11.77
N PRO A 33 15.30 -0.77 11.59
CA PRO A 33 16.38 -0.81 12.57
C PRO A 33 16.03 -0.13 13.91
N ASN A 34 15.00 0.72 13.93
CA ASN A 34 14.46 1.33 15.15
C ASN A 34 13.49 0.40 15.91
N ARG A 35 13.04 -0.70 15.28
CA ARG A 35 12.13 -1.70 15.87
C ARG A 35 12.85 -3.00 16.21
N ASP A 36 13.84 -3.39 15.41
CA ASP A 36 14.61 -4.62 15.63
C ASP A 36 15.76 -4.46 16.66
N GLY A 37 15.98 -3.25 17.17
CA GLY A 37 16.99 -2.96 18.19
C GLY A 37 18.35 -2.51 17.65
N ARG A 38 18.58 -2.50 16.33
CA ARG A 38 19.91 -2.20 15.75
C ARG A 38 20.33 -0.74 15.88
N VAL A 39 19.40 0.20 15.71
CA VAL A 39 19.66 1.66 15.78
C VAL A 39 18.85 2.32 16.91
N GLY A 40 17.74 1.71 17.31
CA GLY A 40 16.89 2.22 18.40
C GLY A 40 15.91 1.16 18.87
N GLN A 41 15.05 1.52 19.82
CA GLN A 41 14.06 0.63 20.43
C GLN A 41 12.65 1.20 20.31
N GLY A 42 11.64 0.34 20.22
CA GLY A 42 10.21 0.71 20.23
C GLY A 42 9.64 1.20 18.90
N GLY A 43 10.47 1.65 17.95
CA GLY A 43 10.03 2.23 16.68
C GLY A 43 9.71 3.72 16.77
N CYS A 44 9.26 4.30 15.65
CA CYS A 44 8.87 5.71 15.61
C CYS A 44 7.56 5.92 16.39
N LEU A 45 7.36 7.12 16.96
CA LEU A 45 6.14 7.47 17.71
C LEU A 45 4.84 7.32 16.90
N TYR A 46 4.92 7.36 15.57
CA TYR A 46 3.79 7.16 14.65
C TYR A 46 3.69 5.73 14.09
N CYS A 47 4.61 4.82 14.44
CA CYS A 47 4.52 3.44 13.99
C CYS A 47 3.29 2.77 14.59
N ASN A 48 2.54 2.03 13.77
CA ASN A 48 1.55 1.11 14.31
C ASN A 48 2.25 -0.12 14.93
N ALA A 49 1.49 -0.97 15.63
CA ALA A 49 2.01 -2.17 16.30
C ALA A 49 2.76 -3.15 15.35
N ARG A 50 2.47 -3.08 14.04
CA ARG A 50 3.08 -3.92 12.99
C ARG A 50 4.16 -3.20 12.18
N GLY A 51 4.63 -2.02 12.61
CA GLY A 51 5.64 -1.26 11.87
C GLY A 51 5.19 -0.81 10.48
N SER A 52 3.90 -0.51 10.32
CA SER A 52 3.24 -0.14 9.05
C SER A 52 3.06 -1.28 8.04
N GLY A 53 3.34 -2.54 8.43
CA GLY A 53 3.01 -3.72 7.65
C GLY A 53 1.53 -4.08 7.68
N THR A 54 1.07 -4.86 6.69
CA THR A 54 -0.30 -5.40 6.66
C THR A 54 -0.44 -6.62 7.59
N GLY A 55 0.67 -7.26 7.95
CA GLY A 55 0.71 -8.55 8.63
C GLY A 55 0.55 -9.72 7.66
N ALA A 56 0.58 -9.49 6.34
CA ALA A 56 0.50 -10.56 5.35
C ALA A 56 1.76 -11.44 5.35
N TRP A 57 2.94 -10.84 5.53
CA TRP A 57 4.19 -11.59 5.67
C TRP A 57 4.16 -12.54 6.87
N SER A 58 3.73 -12.06 8.04
CA SER A 58 3.60 -12.90 9.25
C SER A 58 2.57 -14.03 9.11
N ARG A 59 1.66 -13.93 8.13
CA ARG A 59 0.71 -15.00 7.78
C ARG A 59 1.26 -15.98 6.73
N GLY A 60 2.51 -15.79 6.28
CA GLY A 60 3.15 -16.62 5.27
C GLY A 60 2.72 -16.34 3.83
N LEU A 61 2.03 -15.23 3.56
CA LEU A 61 1.54 -14.93 2.22
C LEU A 61 2.66 -14.41 1.31
N ALA A 62 2.87 -15.10 0.19
CA ALA A 62 3.79 -14.65 -0.84
C ALA A 62 3.31 -13.33 -1.47
N ILE A 63 4.23 -12.52 -2.00
CA ILE A 63 3.90 -11.23 -2.63
C ILE A 63 2.84 -11.39 -3.73
N GLY A 64 2.94 -12.43 -4.56
CA GLY A 64 1.95 -12.71 -5.60
C GLY A 64 0.55 -13.01 -5.07
N GLU A 65 0.44 -13.63 -3.88
CA GLU A 65 -0.85 -13.85 -3.21
C GLU A 65 -1.41 -12.53 -2.69
N GLN A 66 -0.59 -11.70 -2.06
CA GLN A 66 -1.00 -10.38 -1.58
C GLN A 66 -1.50 -9.48 -2.72
N ILE A 67 -0.84 -9.53 -3.89
CA ILE A 67 -1.29 -8.83 -5.10
C ILE A 67 -2.67 -9.35 -5.53
N ARG A 68 -2.85 -10.68 -5.66
CA ARG A 68 -4.12 -11.28 -6.07
C ARG A 68 -5.26 -10.95 -5.11
N GLU A 69 -5.04 -11.08 -3.80
CA GLU A 69 -6.01 -10.69 -2.77
C GLU A 69 -6.34 -9.19 -2.83
N GLY A 70 -5.32 -8.35 -3.04
CA GLY A 70 -5.46 -6.92 -3.21
C GLY A 70 -6.33 -6.55 -4.41
N GLN A 71 -6.08 -7.14 -5.58
CA GLN A 71 -6.86 -6.95 -6.80
C GLN A 71 -8.32 -7.38 -6.60
N ALA A 72 -8.54 -8.57 -6.04
CA ALA A 72 -9.88 -9.11 -5.80
C ALA A 72 -10.70 -8.24 -4.83
N ARG A 73 -10.06 -7.70 -3.80
CA ARG A 73 -10.73 -6.85 -2.79
C ARG A 73 -10.94 -5.41 -3.26
N LEU A 74 -9.94 -4.83 -3.94
CA LEU A 74 -9.93 -3.40 -4.25
C LEU A 74 -10.55 -3.10 -5.63
N GLY A 75 -10.52 -4.04 -6.56
CA GLY A 75 -11.09 -3.87 -7.90
C GLY A 75 -12.57 -3.51 -7.87
N PRO A 76 -13.45 -4.36 -7.29
CA PRO A 76 -14.88 -4.08 -7.17
C PRO A 76 -15.18 -2.85 -6.31
N ARG A 77 -14.45 -2.68 -5.20
CA ARG A 77 -14.66 -1.57 -4.26
C ARG A 77 -14.46 -0.20 -4.90
N TYR A 78 -13.50 -0.09 -5.83
CA TYR A 78 -13.11 1.18 -6.42
C TYR A 78 -13.40 1.29 -7.92
N GLY A 79 -13.94 0.24 -8.55
CA GLY A 79 -14.11 0.16 -9.99
C GLY A 79 -12.77 0.24 -10.75
N ALA A 80 -11.72 -0.37 -10.19
CA ALA A 80 -10.39 -0.36 -10.77
C ALA A 80 -10.09 -1.69 -11.48
N ARG A 81 -9.52 -1.61 -12.68
CA ARG A 81 -9.01 -2.79 -13.42
C ARG A 81 -7.49 -2.77 -13.56
N LYS A 82 -6.85 -1.65 -13.22
CA LYS A 82 -5.40 -1.47 -13.22
C LYS A 82 -4.92 -1.22 -11.80
N PHE A 83 -3.73 -1.73 -11.49
CA PHE A 83 -3.18 -1.71 -10.14
C PHE A 83 -1.69 -1.39 -10.16
N ILE A 84 -1.22 -0.78 -9.07
CA ILE A 84 0.20 -0.50 -8.78
C ILE A 84 0.50 -0.78 -7.32
#